data_AF-A0A3N5UIB2-F1
#
_entry.id   AF-A0A3N5UIB2-F1
#
_cell.length_a   1.000
_cell.length_b   1.000
_cell.length_c   1.000
_cell.angle_alpha   90.00
_cell.angle_beta   90.00
_cell.angle_gamma   90.00
#
_symmetry.space_group_name_H-M   'P 1'
#
loop_
_entity.id
_entity.type
_entity.pdbx_description
1 polymer ?
#
loop_
_entity_poly.entity_id
_entity_poly.type
_entity_poly.pdbx_seq_one_letter_code
_entity_poly.pdbx_strand_id
1 'polypeptide(L)'
;MVLLNLIPFTLAAWLGLFLLGRGPHPRLRLTGLGLLFYAAALEIDVPNLALALRLLPPALWVGAILHLDQRITDGHPVLFRLWKWVLLPVTFLLAGFFLFEPSASAIFPFLGISLLLGLAPLFWTLLLVPDYIALLRPRQVTGILFTATLFLGLGEGFLLFPAKWLPQEYALPAIGIDLLFLGLCIAWFDAFDEGETLLPSMIRSLVLTLILAVIFAGQVGFVIAIQTGLTEGMRSLLTTTILAAILIAVFGNSLENKLDGFAFS
;
A
#
# COMPACT_ATOMS: atom_id res chain seq x y z
N MET A 1 -19.69 4.76 2.17
CA MET A 1 -18.43 4.09 2.59
C MET A 1 -17.90 3.18 1.50
N VAL A 2 -18.58 2.08 1.14
CA VAL A 2 -18.06 1.09 0.17
C VAL A 2 -17.66 1.70 -1.17
N LEU A 3 -18.53 2.46 -1.84
CA LEU A 3 -18.20 3.14 -3.10
C LEU A 3 -16.99 4.09 -3.00
N LEU A 4 -16.77 4.70 -1.83
CA LEU A 4 -15.67 5.64 -1.59
C LEU A 4 -14.35 4.90 -1.35
N ASN A 5 -14.40 3.70 -0.75
CA ASN A 5 -13.24 2.85 -0.50
C ASN A 5 -12.87 1.97 -1.71
N LEU A 6 -13.83 1.71 -2.60
CA LEU A 6 -13.67 0.75 -3.70
C LEU A 6 -12.63 1.23 -4.74
N ILE A 7 -12.57 2.53 -5.03
CA ILE A 7 -11.55 3.11 -5.91
C ILE A 7 -10.14 2.97 -5.29
N PRO A 8 -9.86 3.48 -4.08
CA PRO A 8 -8.55 3.33 -3.48
C PRO A 8 -8.19 1.86 -3.20
N PHE A 9 -9.16 1.00 -2.87
CA PHE A 9 -8.97 -0.44 -2.81
C PHE A 9 -8.49 -1.01 -4.15
N THR A 10 -9.21 -0.73 -5.24
CA THR A 10 -8.89 -1.27 -6.57
C THR A 10 -7.50 -0.85 -7.01
N LEU A 11 -7.17 0.43 -6.87
CA LEU A 11 -5.86 0.96 -7.25
C LEU A 11 -4.74 0.39 -6.37
N ALA A 12 -4.95 0.27 -5.06
CA ALA A 12 -3.92 -0.19 -4.13
C ALA A 12 -3.69 -1.70 -4.28
N ALA A 13 -4.76 -2.47 -4.44
CA ALA A 13 -4.68 -3.90 -4.72
C ALA A 13 -4.00 -4.17 -6.07
N TRP A 14 -4.38 -3.42 -7.12
CA TRP A 14 -3.76 -3.53 -8.44
C TRP A 14 -2.28 -3.20 -8.41
N LEU A 15 -1.92 -2.02 -7.93
CA LEU A 15 -0.52 -1.59 -7.89
C LEU A 15 0.30 -2.48 -6.98
N GLY A 16 -0.25 -2.89 -5.83
CA GLY A 16 0.40 -3.79 -4.90
C GLY A 16 0.73 -5.14 -5.50
N LEU A 17 -0.25 -5.78 -6.17
CA LEU A 17 -0.04 -7.06 -6.86
C LEU A 17 0.89 -6.91 -8.07
N PHE A 18 0.76 -5.83 -8.84
CA PHE A 18 1.61 -5.54 -9.99
C PHE A 18 3.09 -5.43 -9.59
N LEU A 19 3.39 -4.70 -8.52
CA LEU A 19 4.76 -4.56 -8.01
C LEU A 19 5.31 -5.86 -7.45
N LEU A 20 4.48 -6.69 -6.80
CA LEU A 20 4.90 -8.01 -6.32
C LEU A 20 5.19 -8.99 -7.47
N GLY A 21 4.46 -8.89 -8.58
CA GLY A 21 4.65 -9.73 -9.76
C GLY A 21 5.89 -9.39 -10.58
N ARG A 22 6.50 -8.22 -10.39
CA ARG A 22 7.58 -7.69 -11.24
C ARG A 22 8.97 -8.30 -10.98
N GLY A 23 9.25 -8.82 -9.78
CA GLY A 23 10.56 -9.44 -9.53
C GLY A 23 11.02 -9.54 -8.07
N PRO A 24 12.33 -9.80 -7.85
CA PRO A 24 12.90 -10.00 -6.52
C PRO A 24 13.27 -8.70 -5.79
N HIS A 25 13.09 -7.52 -6.40
CA HIS A 25 13.51 -6.23 -5.84
C HIS A 25 12.81 -5.95 -4.49
N PRO A 26 13.57 -5.86 -3.38
CA PRO A 26 12.99 -5.66 -2.05
C PRO A 26 12.15 -4.39 -1.94
N ARG A 27 12.56 -3.30 -2.61
CA ARG A 27 11.82 -2.03 -2.64
C ARG A 27 10.41 -2.17 -3.19
N LEU A 28 10.24 -2.91 -4.30
CA LEU A 28 8.94 -3.15 -4.94
C LEU A 28 8.08 -4.09 -4.11
N ARG A 29 8.68 -5.12 -3.51
CA ARG A 29 7.95 -6.07 -2.65
C ARG A 29 7.41 -5.42 -1.38
N LEU A 30 8.23 -4.61 -0.72
CA LEU A 30 7.82 -3.91 0.51
C LEU A 30 6.74 -2.86 0.21
N THR A 31 6.91 -2.10 -0.87
CA THR A 31 5.88 -1.18 -1.39
C THR A 31 4.59 -1.92 -1.69
N GLY A 32 4.68 -3.02 -2.43
CA GLY A 32 3.52 -3.80 -2.85
C GLY A 32 2.78 -4.40 -1.66
N LEU A 33 3.50 -4.99 -0.70
CA LEU A 33 2.91 -5.49 0.56
C LEU A 33 2.25 -4.37 1.36
N GLY A 34 2.88 -3.20 1.48
CA GLY A 34 2.29 -2.04 2.16
C GLY A 34 0.95 -1.62 1.54
N LEU A 35 0.89 -1.56 0.21
CA LEU A 35 -0.35 -1.26 -0.53
C LEU A 35 -1.41 -2.35 -0.36
N LEU A 36 -1.04 -3.63 -0.30
CA LEU A 36 -1.98 -4.72 -0.07
C LEU A 36 -2.55 -4.74 1.35
N PHE A 37 -1.71 -4.49 2.37
CA PHE A 37 -2.19 -4.37 3.75
C PHE A 37 -3.13 -3.17 3.90
N TYR A 38 -2.82 -2.07 3.23
CA TYR A 38 -3.72 -0.92 3.16
C TYR A 38 -5.05 -1.27 2.46
N ALA A 39 -5.00 -1.91 1.29
CA ALA A 39 -6.19 -2.33 0.56
C ALA A 39 -7.06 -3.28 1.41
N ALA A 40 -6.44 -4.24 2.10
CA ALA A 40 -7.15 -5.14 3.00
C ALA A 40 -7.81 -4.38 4.17
N ALA A 41 -7.13 -3.40 4.75
CA ALA A 41 -7.65 -2.58 5.85
C ALA A 41 -8.84 -1.68 5.47
N LEU A 42 -9.05 -1.40 4.18
CA LEU A 42 -10.20 -0.65 3.67
C LEU A 42 -11.49 -1.48 3.61
N GLU A 43 -11.36 -2.78 3.32
CA GLU A 43 -12.49 -3.64 3.01
C GLU A 43 -12.86 -4.60 4.14
N ILE A 44 -11.92 -4.92 5.03
CA ILE A 44 -12.18 -5.76 6.19
C ILE A 44 -13.04 -5.01 7.21
N ASP A 45 -14.22 -5.56 7.47
CA ASP A 45 -15.20 -5.00 8.41
C ASP A 45 -14.94 -5.43 9.86
N VAL A 46 -14.02 -6.38 10.08
CA VAL A 46 -13.61 -6.83 11.41
C VAL A 46 -12.72 -5.75 12.04
N PRO A 47 -13.16 -5.01 13.07
CA PRO A 47 -12.47 -3.81 13.54
C PRO A 47 -11.04 -4.10 14.02
N ASN A 48 -10.86 -5.19 14.77
CA ASN A 48 -9.57 -5.59 15.33
C ASN A 48 -8.56 -5.92 14.22
N LEU A 49 -9.01 -6.64 13.19
CA LEU A 49 -8.17 -7.02 12.06
C LEU A 49 -7.84 -5.80 11.18
N ALA A 50 -8.82 -4.92 10.94
CA ALA A 50 -8.59 -3.67 10.24
C ALA A 50 -7.56 -2.78 10.96
N LEU A 51 -7.63 -2.68 12.30
CA LEU A 51 -6.63 -1.96 13.10
C LEU A 51 -5.23 -2.57 12.97
N ALA A 52 -5.12 -3.88 13.10
CA ALA A 52 -3.84 -4.59 12.96
C ALA A 52 -3.21 -4.37 11.58
N LEU A 53 -4.01 -4.43 10.52
CA LEU A 53 -3.56 -4.24 9.13
C LEU A 53 -3.10 -2.81 8.84
N ARG A 54 -3.68 -1.80 9.50
CA ARG A 54 -3.29 -0.38 9.33
C ARG A 54 -1.90 -0.05 9.86
N LEU A 55 -1.37 -0.86 10.78
CA LEU A 55 -0.05 -0.62 11.37
C LEU A 55 1.10 -1.09 10.48
N LEU A 56 0.83 -2.01 9.54
CA LEU A 56 1.86 -2.63 8.71
C LEU A 56 2.39 -1.71 7.59
N PRO A 57 1.56 -0.94 6.85
CA PRO A 57 2.03 -0.11 5.75
C PRO A 57 3.14 0.89 6.14
N PRO A 58 3.05 1.65 7.26
CA PRO A 58 4.13 2.55 7.67
C PRO A 58 5.48 1.83 7.86
N ALA A 59 5.48 0.69 8.56
CA ALA A 59 6.70 -0.07 8.82
C ALA A 59 7.33 -0.66 7.55
N LEU A 60 6.49 -1.13 6.62
CA LEU A 60 6.95 -1.62 5.31
C LEU A 60 7.47 -0.48 4.44
N TRP A 61 6.86 0.70 4.53
CA TRP A 61 7.29 1.89 3.79
C TRP A 61 8.68 2.37 4.18
N VAL A 62 9.00 2.39 5.48
CA VAL A 62 10.37 2.66 5.95
C VAL A 62 11.37 1.72 5.27
N GLY A 63 11.01 0.43 5.19
CA GLY A 63 11.85 -0.57 4.54
C GLY A 63 12.02 -0.33 3.04
N ALA A 64 10.93 0.03 2.34
CA ALA A 64 10.98 0.33 0.91
C ALA A 64 11.88 1.54 0.63
N ILE A 65 11.82 2.58 1.46
CA ILE A 65 12.68 3.77 1.36
C ILE A 65 14.14 3.39 1.56
N LEU A 66 14.46 2.65 2.63
CA LEU A 66 15.84 2.21 2.90
C LEU A 66 16.44 1.39 1.75
N HIS A 67 15.62 0.61 1.05
CA HIS A 67 16.03 -0.18 -0.12
C HIS A 67 15.93 0.57 -1.47
N LEU A 68 15.69 1.89 -1.48
CA LEU A 68 15.72 2.68 -2.71
C LEU A 68 17.12 2.65 -3.35
N ASP A 69 18.16 2.79 -2.53
CA ASP A 69 19.56 2.74 -2.95
C ASP A 69 20.40 2.00 -1.89
N GLN A 70 21.25 1.09 -2.35
CA GLN A 70 22.12 0.29 -1.49
C GLN A 70 23.12 1.15 -0.69
N ARG A 71 23.59 2.27 -1.27
CA ARG A 71 24.54 3.19 -0.61
C ARG A 71 23.95 3.83 0.64
N ILE A 72 22.63 3.97 0.71
CA ILE A 72 21.94 4.55 1.86
C ILE A 72 21.84 3.52 2.97
N THR A 73 21.56 2.26 2.62
CA THR A 73 21.61 1.15 3.57
C THR A 73 23.02 1.00 4.16
N ASP A 74 24.05 1.13 3.33
CA ASP A 74 25.45 1.03 3.75
C ASP A 74 25.91 2.25 4.58
N GLY A 75 25.43 3.44 4.25
CA GLY A 75 25.71 4.67 5.00
C GLY A 75 25.02 4.75 6.36
N HIS A 76 23.88 4.06 6.52
CA HIS A 76 23.05 4.10 7.73
C HIS A 76 22.74 2.70 8.29
N PRO A 77 23.76 1.92 8.69
CA PRO A 77 23.57 0.54 9.16
C PRO A 77 22.76 0.47 10.46
N VAL A 78 22.82 1.54 11.28
CA VAL A 78 22.02 1.66 12.51
C VAL A 78 20.55 1.77 12.17
N LEU A 79 20.19 2.62 11.20
CA LEU A 79 18.80 2.79 10.80
C LEU A 79 18.24 1.49 10.23
N PHE A 80 19.00 0.83 9.36
CA PHE A 80 18.59 -0.47 8.82
C PHE A 80 18.36 -1.52 9.93
N ARG A 81 19.25 -1.56 10.94
CA ARG A 81 19.12 -2.47 12.08
C ARG A 81 17.90 -2.15 12.94
N LEU A 82 17.64 -0.87 13.21
CA LEU A 82 16.45 -0.42 13.96
C LEU A 82 15.16 -0.80 13.24
N TRP A 83 15.10 -0.59 11.92
CA TRP A 83 13.95 -1.00 11.12
C TRP A 83 13.71 -2.52 11.20
N LYS A 84 14.74 -3.33 10.96
CA LYS A 84 14.64 -4.79 10.91
C LYS A 84 14.36 -5.44 12.27
N TRP A 85 15.01 -4.95 13.32
CA TRP A 85 15.02 -5.61 14.63
C TRP A 85 14.15 -4.94 15.69
N VAL A 86 13.74 -3.69 15.48
CA VAL A 86 12.88 -2.96 16.42
C VAL A 86 11.55 -2.66 15.76
N LEU A 87 11.54 -1.91 14.65
CA LEU A 87 10.30 -1.43 14.06
C LEU A 87 9.42 -2.60 13.59
N LEU A 88 9.94 -3.52 12.78
CA LEU A 88 9.16 -4.66 12.28
C LEU A 88 8.62 -5.56 13.40
N PRO A 89 9.44 -6.08 14.35
CA PRO A 89 8.93 -6.91 15.43
C PRO A 89 7.92 -6.21 16.32
N VAL A 90 8.16 -4.93 16.68
CA VAL A 90 7.23 -4.15 17.50
C VAL A 90 5.91 -3.95 16.77
N THR A 91 5.94 -3.64 15.47
CA THR A 91 4.73 -3.51 14.65
C THR A 91 3.92 -4.81 14.65
N PHE A 92 4.59 -5.95 14.42
CA PHE A 92 3.91 -7.25 14.41
C PHE A 92 3.35 -7.66 15.77
N LEU A 93 4.10 -7.44 16.85
CA LEU A 93 3.63 -7.72 18.20
C LEU A 93 2.43 -6.85 18.58
N LEU A 94 2.47 -5.57 18.24
CA LEU A 94 1.41 -4.62 18.55
C LEU A 94 0.16 -4.86 17.69
N ALA A 95 0.34 -5.16 16.40
CA ALA A 95 -0.74 -5.61 15.52
C ALA A 95 -1.38 -6.91 16.04
N GLY A 96 -0.57 -7.89 16.45
CA GLY A 96 -1.05 -9.13 17.06
C GLY A 96 -1.80 -8.89 18.37
N PHE A 97 -1.30 -7.99 19.23
CA PHE A 97 -1.96 -7.62 20.47
C PHE A 97 -3.34 -6.99 20.24
N PHE A 98 -3.48 -6.10 19.25
CA PHE A 98 -4.77 -5.48 18.90
C PHE A 98 -5.79 -6.46 18.31
N LEU A 99 -5.38 -7.63 17.81
CA LEU A 99 -6.32 -8.69 17.43
C LEU A 99 -7.10 -9.21 18.65
N PHE A 100 -6.44 -9.28 19.81
CA PHE A 100 -7.01 -9.78 21.06
C PHE A 100 -7.62 -8.67 21.93
N GLU A 101 -6.93 -7.54 22.05
CA GLU A 101 -7.33 -6.43 22.92
C GLU A 101 -7.42 -5.11 22.11
N PRO A 102 -8.50 -4.92 21.33
CA PRO A 102 -8.66 -3.75 20.47
C PRO A 102 -8.88 -2.46 21.27
N SER A 103 -9.48 -2.57 22.45
CA SER A 103 -9.80 -1.42 23.31
C SER A 103 -8.54 -0.68 23.76
N ALA A 104 -7.42 -1.40 23.91
CA ALA A 104 -6.14 -0.85 24.29
C ALA A 104 -5.56 0.13 23.26
N SER A 105 -5.95 0.03 21.98
CA SER A 105 -5.46 0.93 20.91
C SER A 105 -5.72 2.42 21.18
N ALA A 106 -6.79 2.73 21.93
CA ALA A 106 -7.16 4.10 22.30
C ALA A 106 -6.54 4.57 23.63
N ILE A 107 -5.83 3.70 24.35
CA ILE A 107 -5.36 3.95 25.72
C ILE A 107 -3.85 4.17 25.73
N PHE A 108 -3.37 5.06 26.60
CA PHE A 108 -1.94 5.20 26.86
C PHE A 108 -1.39 3.93 27.55
N PRO A 109 -0.25 3.36 27.12
CA PRO A 109 0.74 3.91 26.18
C PRO A 109 0.54 3.52 24.71
N PHE A 110 -0.35 2.59 24.39
CA PHE A 110 -0.48 1.99 23.05
C PHE A 110 -0.91 2.98 21.97
N LEU A 111 -1.74 3.97 22.30
CA LEU A 111 -2.05 5.07 21.39
C LEU A 111 -0.78 5.83 20.98
N GLY A 112 0.07 6.14 21.97
CA GLY A 112 1.34 6.84 21.73
C GLY A 112 2.30 6.03 20.89
N ILE A 113 2.42 4.72 21.16
CA ILE A 113 3.27 3.82 20.38
C ILE A 113 2.76 3.70 18.94
N SER A 114 1.45 3.58 18.73
CA SER A 114 0.84 3.53 17.40
C SER A 114 1.07 4.82 16.59
N LEU A 115 0.96 5.98 17.26
CA LEU A 115 1.26 7.27 16.65
C LEU A 115 2.75 7.39 16.31
N LEU A 116 3.64 6.96 17.20
CA LEU A 116 5.09 6.95 16.93
C LEU A 116 5.44 6.04 15.75
N LEU A 117 4.77 4.88 15.62
CA LEU A 117 4.90 3.97 14.48
C LEU A 117 4.43 4.61 13.17
N GLY A 118 3.30 5.32 13.19
CA GLY A 118 2.82 6.11 12.06
C GLY A 118 3.80 7.21 11.64
N LEU A 119 4.32 7.95 12.61
CA LEU A 119 5.26 9.07 12.38
C LEU A 119 6.70 8.64 12.09
N ALA A 120 7.06 7.38 12.37
CA ALA A 120 8.41 6.86 12.16
C ALA A 120 8.92 7.02 10.72
N PRO A 121 8.16 6.70 9.65
CA PRO A 121 8.59 6.90 8.28
C PRO A 121 8.79 8.38 7.94
N LEU A 122 8.05 9.29 8.57
CA LEU A 122 8.22 10.73 8.36
C LEU A 122 9.57 11.20 8.90
N PHE A 123 9.87 10.80 10.13
CA PHE A 123 11.14 11.15 10.74
C PHE A 123 12.31 10.54 9.96
N TRP A 124 12.17 9.28 9.53
CA TRP A 124 13.19 8.58 8.77
C TRP A 124 13.45 9.19 7.39
N THR A 125 12.39 9.52 6.66
CA THR A 125 12.51 10.18 5.35
C THR A 125 13.24 11.51 5.50
N LEU A 126 12.81 12.35 6.45
CA LEU A 126 13.44 13.64 6.72
C LEU A 126 14.92 13.53 7.07
N LEU A 127 15.31 12.55 7.89
CA LEU A 127 16.71 12.30 8.24
C LEU A 127 17.56 11.94 7.02
N LEU A 128 17.00 11.18 6.08
CA LEU A 128 17.73 10.71 4.91
C LEU A 128 17.74 11.73 3.77
N VAL A 129 16.89 12.77 3.79
CA VAL A 129 16.82 13.83 2.75
C VAL A 129 18.19 14.37 2.35
N PRO A 130 19.09 14.77 3.27
CA PRO A 130 20.40 15.32 2.90
C PRO A 130 21.27 14.30 2.14
N ASP A 131 21.24 13.03 2.55
CA ASP A 131 22.00 11.97 1.91
C ASP A 131 21.45 11.66 0.53
N TYR A 132 20.12 11.59 0.37
CA TYR A 132 19.51 11.45 -0.94
C TYR A 132 19.85 12.65 -1.85
N ILE A 133 19.84 13.89 -1.34
CA ILE A 133 20.24 15.08 -2.11
C ILE A 133 21.73 15.01 -2.52
N ALA A 134 22.59 14.50 -1.63
CA ALA A 134 24.03 14.41 -1.87
C ALA A 134 24.42 13.25 -2.81
N LEU A 135 23.79 12.09 -2.67
CA LEU A 135 24.06 10.88 -3.44
C LEU A 135 23.48 10.91 -4.85
N LEU A 136 22.37 11.63 -5.07
CA LEU A 136 21.57 11.49 -6.28
C LEU A 136 21.56 12.77 -7.11
N ARG A 137 22.68 13.02 -7.81
CA ARG A 137 22.65 13.71 -9.10
C ARG A 137 22.26 12.66 -10.15
N PRO A 138 20.95 12.51 -10.43
CA PRO A 138 20.17 13.53 -11.12
C PRO A 138 18.92 14.03 -10.35
N ARG A 139 18.42 15.21 -10.76
CA ARG A 139 17.24 15.97 -10.28
C ARG A 139 15.94 15.19 -10.04
N GLN A 140 15.84 13.95 -10.53
CA GLN A 140 14.59 13.21 -10.64
C GLN A 140 14.25 12.43 -9.34
N VAL A 141 15.23 11.85 -8.64
CA VAL A 141 15.01 11.09 -7.40
C VAL A 141 14.74 12.02 -6.20
N THR A 142 15.28 13.24 -6.23
CA THR A 142 14.90 14.31 -5.29
C THR A 142 13.41 14.64 -5.37
N GLY A 143 12.81 14.50 -6.56
CA GLY A 143 11.37 14.63 -6.75
C GLY A 143 10.58 13.54 -6.03
N ILE A 144 11.03 12.28 -6.05
CA ILE A 144 10.43 11.19 -5.27
C ILE A 144 10.48 11.52 -3.81
N LEU A 145 11.66 11.88 -3.31
CA LEU A 145 11.85 12.01 -1.90
C LEU A 145 11.06 13.20 -1.37
N PHE A 146 11.04 14.30 -2.12
CA PHE A 146 10.19 15.45 -1.81
C PHE A 146 8.71 15.08 -1.85
N THR A 147 8.26 14.39 -2.90
CA THR A 147 6.86 13.94 -3.03
C THR A 147 6.50 12.99 -1.90
N ALA A 148 7.34 11.99 -1.61
CA ALA A 148 7.17 11.04 -0.53
C ALA A 148 7.12 11.73 0.82
N THR A 149 8.02 12.67 1.11
CA THR A 149 8.05 13.39 2.38
C THR A 149 6.85 14.35 2.51
N LEU A 150 6.40 14.95 1.40
CA LEU A 150 5.26 15.88 1.37
C LEU A 150 3.92 15.14 1.50
N PHE A 151 3.73 14.06 0.76
CA PHE A 151 2.54 13.21 0.85
C PHE A 151 2.52 12.53 2.23
N LEU A 152 3.58 11.83 2.63
CA LEU A 152 3.65 11.22 3.95
C LEU A 152 3.46 12.27 5.08
N GLY A 153 3.95 13.49 4.88
CA GLY A 153 3.73 14.63 5.79
C GLY A 153 2.28 15.08 5.86
N LEU A 154 1.57 15.07 4.73
CA LEU A 154 0.13 15.38 4.65
C LEU A 154 -0.73 14.24 5.23
N GLY A 155 -0.40 12.98 4.93
CA GLY A 155 -1.09 11.79 5.44
C GLY A 155 -0.95 11.63 6.94
N GLU A 156 0.22 11.89 7.49
CA GLU A 156 0.49 11.84 8.94
C GLU A 156 0.09 13.13 9.67
N GLY A 157 0.16 14.29 9.01
CA GLY A 157 -0.40 15.54 9.52
C GLY A 157 -1.88 15.37 9.88
N PHE A 158 -2.58 14.53 9.13
CA PHE A 158 -3.96 14.12 9.41
C PHE A 158 -4.17 13.41 10.75
N LEU A 159 -3.17 12.69 11.27
CA LEU A 159 -3.21 12.07 12.59
C LEU A 159 -3.04 13.10 13.72
N LEU A 160 -2.39 14.22 13.44
CA LEU A 160 -2.15 15.31 14.40
C LEU A 160 -3.28 16.35 14.40
N PHE A 161 -4.10 16.42 13.35
CA PHE A 161 -5.27 17.29 13.30
C PHE A 161 -6.37 16.74 14.23
N PRO A 162 -6.97 17.58 15.10
CA PRO A 162 -8.00 17.14 16.03
C PRO A 162 -9.20 16.55 15.26
N ALA A 163 -9.52 15.29 15.54
CA ALA A 163 -10.55 14.43 14.92
C ALA A 163 -11.98 15.02 14.88
N LYS A 164 -12.19 16.25 15.35
CA LYS A 164 -13.46 16.99 15.30
C LYS A 164 -13.69 17.70 13.96
N TRP A 165 -12.65 17.91 13.15
CA TRP A 165 -12.76 18.70 11.92
C TRP A 165 -13.06 17.86 10.68
N LEU A 166 -12.76 16.56 10.71
CA LEU A 166 -13.03 15.67 9.58
C LEU A 166 -13.63 14.35 10.04
N PRO A 167 -14.74 13.89 9.43
CA PRO A 167 -15.29 12.58 9.72
C PRO A 167 -14.26 11.48 9.46
N GLN A 168 -14.15 10.50 10.37
CA GLN A 168 -13.22 9.36 10.26
C GLN A 168 -13.40 8.58 8.95
N GLU A 169 -14.59 8.66 8.37
CA GLU A 169 -15.00 8.10 7.09
C GLU A 169 -14.11 8.56 5.91
N TYR A 170 -13.54 9.77 5.98
CA TYR A 170 -12.67 10.32 4.94
C TYR A 170 -11.18 10.19 5.25
N ALA A 171 -10.83 9.95 6.51
CA ALA A 171 -9.43 9.90 6.95
C ALA A 171 -8.67 8.72 6.34
N LEU A 172 -9.27 7.52 6.34
CA LEU A 172 -8.66 6.33 5.76
C LEU A 172 -8.46 6.42 4.24
N PRO A 173 -9.49 6.78 3.44
CA PRO A 173 -9.32 7.01 2.02
C PRO A 173 -8.29 8.11 1.70
N ALA A 174 -8.24 9.18 2.50
CA ALA A 174 -7.25 10.26 2.31
C ALA A 174 -5.81 9.75 2.51
N ILE A 175 -5.56 8.98 3.57
CA ILE A 175 -4.28 8.28 3.79
C ILE A 175 -3.99 7.31 2.64
N GLY A 176 -5.01 6.65 2.09
CA GLY A 176 -4.83 5.79 0.92
C GLY A 176 -4.39 6.47 -0.34
N ILE A 177 -4.96 7.63 -0.63
CA ILE A 177 -4.57 8.44 -1.78
C ILE A 177 -3.08 8.78 -1.65
N ASP A 178 -2.65 9.12 -0.43
CA ASP A 178 -1.25 9.39 -0.10
C ASP A 178 -0.33 8.21 -0.44
N LEU A 179 -0.68 7.02 0.10
CA LEU A 179 0.06 5.78 -0.12
C LEU A 179 0.05 5.35 -1.59
N LEU A 180 -1.05 5.60 -2.31
CA LEU A 180 -1.17 5.34 -3.74
C LEU A 180 -0.26 6.22 -4.57
N PHE A 181 -0.22 7.53 -4.29
CA PHE A 181 0.70 8.44 -4.96
C PHE A 181 2.15 8.05 -4.69
N LEU A 182 2.48 7.71 -3.45
CA LEU A 182 3.82 7.23 -3.09
C LEU A 182 4.18 5.94 -3.83
N GLY A 183 3.28 4.96 -3.86
CA GLY A 183 3.43 3.72 -4.61
C GLY A 183 3.62 3.95 -6.11
N LEU A 184 2.81 4.86 -6.68
CA LEU A 184 2.89 5.22 -8.08
C LEU A 184 4.20 5.90 -8.41
N CYS A 185 4.69 6.80 -7.54
CA CYS A 185 6.02 7.38 -7.67
C CYS A 185 7.05 6.25 -7.72
N ILE A 186 7.13 5.38 -6.72
CA ILE A 186 8.16 4.33 -6.67
C ILE A 186 8.10 3.42 -7.92
N ALA A 187 6.91 3.05 -8.38
CA ALA A 187 6.72 2.31 -9.62
C ALA A 187 7.22 3.10 -10.85
N TRP A 188 6.88 4.38 -10.94
CA TRP A 188 7.29 5.27 -12.03
C TRP A 188 8.80 5.42 -12.09
N PHE A 189 9.49 5.51 -10.96
CA PHE A 189 10.95 5.67 -10.95
C PHE A 189 11.71 4.39 -11.20
N ASP A 190 11.21 3.27 -10.69
CA ASP A 190 11.71 1.95 -11.07
C ASP A 190 11.58 1.75 -12.59
N ALA A 191 10.57 2.34 -13.24
CA ALA A 191 10.45 2.36 -14.70
C ALA A 191 11.59 3.09 -15.43
N PHE A 192 12.21 4.10 -14.82
CA PHE A 192 13.36 4.78 -15.43
C PHE A 192 14.64 3.97 -15.22
N ASP A 193 14.79 3.32 -14.06
CA ASP A 193 15.94 2.45 -13.75
C ASP A 193 15.95 1.18 -14.62
N GLU A 194 14.78 0.54 -14.84
CA GLU A 194 14.62 -0.67 -15.66
C GLU A 194 14.45 -0.38 -17.17
N GLY A 195 14.47 0.90 -17.58
CA GLY A 195 14.24 1.36 -18.96
C GLY A 195 12.77 1.42 -19.39
N GLU A 196 12.48 1.95 -20.59
CA GLU A 196 11.13 2.31 -21.09
C GLU A 196 10.06 1.18 -21.13
N THR A 197 10.37 -0.04 -20.68
CA THR A 197 9.46 -1.19 -20.75
C THR A 197 8.46 -1.28 -19.59
N LEU A 198 8.70 -0.59 -18.47
CA LEU A 198 7.85 -0.73 -17.28
C LEU A 198 6.55 0.07 -17.38
N LEU A 199 6.62 1.35 -17.75
CA LEU A 199 5.44 2.20 -17.85
C LEU A 199 4.39 1.66 -18.84
N PRO A 200 4.74 1.23 -20.07
CA PRO A 200 3.76 0.64 -20.99
C PRO A 200 3.14 -0.66 -20.44
N SER A 201 3.93 -1.50 -19.78
CA SER A 201 3.43 -2.74 -19.16
C SER A 201 2.47 -2.45 -18.01
N MET A 202 2.78 -1.45 -17.18
CA MET A 202 1.93 -0.99 -16.08
C MET A 202 0.61 -0.42 -16.60
N ILE A 203 0.65 0.49 -17.59
CA ILE A 203 -0.56 1.05 -18.22
C ILE A 203 -1.41 -0.06 -18.84
N ARG A 204 -0.79 -1.02 -19.54
CA ARG A 204 -1.50 -2.16 -20.11
C ARG A 204 -2.19 -3.00 -19.04
N SER A 205 -1.51 -3.30 -17.94
CA SER A 205 -2.10 -4.03 -16.81
C SER A 205 -3.23 -3.25 -16.15
N LEU A 206 -3.08 -1.93 -16.00
CA LEU A 206 -4.12 -1.05 -15.45
C LEU A 206 -5.37 -1.05 -16.34
N VAL A 207 -5.20 -0.84 -17.64
CA VAL A 207 -6.30 -0.83 -18.61
C VAL A 207 -7.02 -2.17 -18.62
N LEU A 208 -6.28 -3.28 -18.64
CA LEU A 208 -6.85 -4.63 -18.56
C LEU A 208 -7.63 -4.82 -17.26
N THR A 209 -7.08 -4.39 -16.13
CA THR A 209 -7.75 -4.45 -14.82
C THR A 209 -9.06 -3.66 -14.84
N LEU A 210 -9.06 -2.44 -15.36
CA LEU A 210 -10.27 -1.60 -15.46
C LEU A 210 -11.33 -2.25 -16.34
N ILE A 211 -10.95 -2.80 -17.49
CA ILE A 211 -11.87 -3.49 -18.40
C ILE A 211 -12.48 -4.71 -17.70
N LEU A 212 -11.67 -5.58 -17.10
CA LEU A 212 -12.17 -6.78 -16.41
C LEU A 212 -13.02 -6.41 -15.19
N ALA A 213 -12.64 -5.41 -14.41
CA ALA A 213 -13.42 -4.94 -13.27
C ALA A 213 -14.78 -4.39 -13.72
N VAL A 214 -14.84 -3.58 -14.78
CA VAL A 214 -16.12 -3.09 -15.32
C VAL A 214 -16.99 -4.24 -15.83
N ILE A 215 -16.42 -5.21 -16.55
CA ILE A 215 -17.19 -6.34 -17.08
C ILE A 215 -17.73 -7.23 -15.96
N PHE A 216 -16.89 -7.64 -15.01
CA PHE A 216 -17.28 -8.61 -13.98
C PHE A 216 -17.91 -7.94 -12.75
N ALA A 217 -17.21 -7.00 -12.14
CA ALA A 217 -17.70 -6.32 -10.94
C ALA A 217 -18.84 -5.33 -11.28
N GLY A 218 -18.88 -4.77 -12.49
CA GLY A 218 -19.99 -3.93 -12.93
C GLY A 218 -21.33 -4.67 -13.00
N GLN A 219 -21.33 -5.97 -13.35
CA GLN A 219 -22.55 -6.80 -13.30
C GLN A 219 -23.05 -6.97 -11.85
N VAL A 220 -22.15 -7.23 -10.91
CA VAL A 220 -22.48 -7.31 -9.48
C VAL A 220 -23.00 -5.97 -8.98
N GLY A 221 -22.32 -4.87 -9.32
CA GLY A 221 -22.75 -3.51 -9.00
C GLY A 221 -24.13 -3.15 -9.55
N PHE A 222 -24.46 -3.61 -10.76
CA PHE A 222 -25.77 -3.40 -11.39
C PHE A 222 -26.89 -4.12 -10.62
N VAL A 223 -26.69 -5.37 -10.22
CA VAL A 223 -27.65 -6.13 -9.40
C VAL A 223 -27.85 -5.49 -8.02
N ILE A 224 -26.77 -4.99 -7.41
CA ILE A 224 -26.82 -4.22 -6.16
C ILE A 224 -27.67 -2.96 -6.34
N ALA A 225 -27.47 -2.23 -7.44
CA ALA A 225 -28.12 -0.94 -7.69
C ALA A 225 -29.64 -1.07 -7.93
N ILE A 226 -30.09 -2.15 -8.56
CA ILE A 226 -31.49 -2.26 -9.02
C ILE A 226 -32.36 -3.09 -8.08
N GLN A 227 -31.82 -4.11 -7.42
CA GLN A 227 -32.65 -5.12 -6.76
C GLN A 227 -32.30 -5.36 -5.29
N THR A 228 -31.03 -5.62 -4.99
CA THR A 228 -30.65 -6.17 -3.67
C THR A 228 -30.25 -5.11 -2.66
N GLY A 229 -29.75 -3.95 -3.12
CA GLY A 229 -29.08 -3.00 -2.25
C GLY A 229 -27.73 -3.52 -1.73
N LEU A 230 -27.02 -2.67 -1.01
CA LEU A 230 -25.67 -2.97 -0.52
C LEU A 230 -25.73 -3.77 0.79
N THR A 231 -25.89 -5.10 0.67
CA THR A 231 -25.74 -6.03 1.80
C THR A 231 -24.27 -6.42 2.01
N GLU A 232 -23.92 -6.93 3.20
CA GLU A 232 -22.55 -7.41 3.49
C GLU A 232 -22.07 -8.49 2.52
N GLY A 233 -22.95 -9.45 2.20
CA GLY A 233 -22.65 -10.51 1.23
C GLY A 233 -22.38 -9.95 -0.16
N MET A 234 -23.17 -8.97 -0.61
CA MET A 234 -22.96 -8.31 -1.90
C MET A 234 -21.70 -7.45 -1.94
N ARG A 235 -21.35 -6.79 -0.84
CA ARG A 235 -20.07 -6.09 -0.69
C ARG A 235 -18.90 -7.06 -0.84
N SER A 236 -18.91 -8.17 -0.10
CA SER A 236 -17.85 -9.19 -0.22
C SER A 236 -17.76 -9.75 -1.64
N LEU A 237 -18.89 -10.04 -2.27
CA LEU A 237 -18.94 -10.53 -3.64
C LEU A 237 -18.32 -9.51 -4.62
N LEU A 238 -18.71 -8.24 -4.51
CA LEU A 238 -18.19 -7.17 -5.35
C LEU A 238 -16.67 -7.01 -5.18
N THR A 239 -16.19 -6.90 -3.94
CA THR A 239 -14.77 -6.70 -3.61
C THR A 239 -13.91 -7.88 -4.06
N THR A 240 -14.35 -9.12 -3.82
CA THR A 240 -13.64 -10.32 -4.29
C THR A 240 -13.67 -10.47 -5.81
N THR A 241 -14.74 -10.05 -6.49
CA THR A 241 -14.82 -10.04 -7.96
C THR A 241 -13.81 -9.06 -8.56
N ILE A 242 -13.67 -7.87 -7.96
CA ILE A 242 -12.63 -6.90 -8.34
C ILE A 242 -11.23 -7.50 -8.11
N LEU A 243 -10.99 -8.11 -6.95
CA LEU A 243 -9.71 -8.74 -6.65
C LEU A 243 -9.37 -9.85 -7.66
N ALA A 244 -10.34 -10.67 -8.03
CA ALA A 244 -10.17 -11.69 -9.06
C ALA A 244 -9.82 -11.08 -10.43
N ALA A 245 -10.51 -10.01 -10.84
CA ALA A 245 -10.20 -9.28 -12.06
C ALA A 245 -8.76 -8.72 -12.06
N ILE A 246 -8.32 -8.17 -10.92
CA ILE A 246 -6.94 -7.70 -10.73
C ILE A 246 -5.94 -8.86 -10.86
N LEU A 247 -6.19 -9.99 -10.18
CA LEU A 247 -5.31 -11.16 -10.22
C LEU A 247 -5.15 -11.69 -11.65
N ILE A 248 -6.23 -11.76 -12.42
CA ILE A 248 -6.19 -12.14 -13.83
C ILE A 248 -5.40 -11.12 -14.66
N ALA A 249 -5.65 -9.82 -14.47
CA ALA A 249 -4.97 -8.77 -15.23
C ALA A 249 -3.46 -8.67 -14.95
N VAL A 250 -3.04 -9.01 -13.72
CA VAL A 250 -1.63 -8.94 -13.29
C VAL A 250 -0.89 -10.25 -13.59
N PHE A 251 -1.49 -11.40 -13.27
CA PHE A 251 -0.81 -12.70 -13.33
C PHE A 251 -1.28 -13.60 -14.48
N GLY A 252 -2.19 -13.16 -15.34
CA GLY A 252 -2.77 -13.97 -16.41
C GLY A 252 -1.74 -14.72 -17.24
N ASN A 253 -0.73 -14.01 -17.77
CA ASN A 253 0.34 -14.63 -18.55
C ASN A 253 1.17 -15.63 -17.74
N SER A 254 1.40 -15.37 -16.45
CA SER A 254 2.15 -16.30 -15.58
C SER A 254 1.34 -17.54 -15.25
N LEU A 255 0.01 -17.41 -15.15
CA LEU A 255 -0.89 -18.53 -14.93
C LEU A 255 -0.98 -19.39 -16.19
N GLU A 256 -1.15 -18.78 -17.35
CA GLU A 256 -1.19 -19.43 -18.66
C GLU A 256 0.07 -20.27 -18.89
N ASN A 257 1.27 -19.68 -18.73
CA ASN A 257 2.54 -20.40 -18.89
C ASN A 257 2.68 -21.61 -17.95
N LYS A 258 2.15 -21.52 -16.72
CA LYS A 258 2.18 -22.64 -15.76
C LYS A 258 1.17 -23.73 -16.11
N LEU A 259 0.00 -23.34 -16.60
CA LEU A 259 -1.02 -24.28 -17.05
C LEU A 259 -0.58 -25.01 -18.31
N ASP A 260 0.01 -24.29 -19.28
CA ASP A 260 0.59 -24.88 -20.47
C ASP A 260 1.71 -25.86 -20.09
N GLY A 261 2.58 -25.46 -19.16
CA GLY A 261 3.64 -26.34 -18.64
C GLY A 261 3.11 -27.59 -17.95
N PHE A 262 1.92 -27.57 -17.33
CA PHE A 262 1.30 -28.74 -16.72
C PHE A 262 0.53 -29.61 -17.71
N ALA A 263 -0.14 -28.99 -18.68
CA ALA A 263 -0.96 -29.69 -19.67
C ALA A 263 -0.13 -30.39 -20.76
N PHE A 264 1.06 -29.85 -21.06
CA PHE A 264 1.93 -30.33 -22.13
C PHE A 264 3.26 -30.94 -21.63
N SER A 265 3.41 -31.23 -20.33
CA SER A 265 4.50 -32.06 -19.77
C SER A 265 4.14 -33.53 -19.73
#